data_AF-S6GBX8-F1
#
_entry.id   AF-S6GBX8-F1
#
_cell.length_a   1.000
_cell.length_b   1.000
_cell.length_c   1.000
_cell.angle_alpha   90.00
_cell.angle_beta   90.00
_cell.angle_gamma   90.00
#
_symmetry.space_group_name_H-M   'P 1'
#
loop_
_entity.id
_entity.type
_entity.pdbx_description
1 polymer ?
#
loop_
_entity_poly.entity_id
_entity_poly.type
_entity_poly.pdbx_seq_one_letter_code
_entity_poly.pdbx_strand_id
1 'polypeptide(L)'
;MSKIEVIENTSIEAEQMRFLYKKHSQNQLSQATTGRNISMVVNIFLAIALILVIMGWSTAADRFANNVRIAWVKLSENGTSKVEFYNDGNAGNRWYQSVIQSSLINYATHRFNMKKKTISGDYGFSLQFLSDAEKQIFLNEYNAIKVAADFTDNTNANEIFTKVRAINHEKFMISENPNVERIYKSTLYLALSEKTKDGVLIKKINKLVHIKWRLMPVEQIAKNYQILQANPLGIEILEQSISNDLIRD
;
A
#
# COMPACT_ATOMS: atom_id res chain seq x y z
N MET A 1 -48.60 -44.73 -73.49
CA MET A 1 -47.25 -44.66 -72.87
C MET A 1 -47.05 -43.45 -71.95
N SER A 2 -47.81 -42.35 -72.06
CA SER A 2 -47.55 -41.12 -71.29
C SER A 2 -48.08 -41.08 -69.84
N LYS A 3 -48.94 -42.02 -69.42
CA LYS A 3 -49.56 -41.98 -68.08
C LYS A 3 -48.73 -42.67 -66.99
N ILE A 4 -47.84 -43.59 -67.39
CA ILE A 4 -47.02 -44.39 -66.46
C ILE A 4 -45.76 -43.60 -66.05
N GLU A 5 -45.08 -42.94 -66.99
CA GLU A 5 -43.93 -42.05 -66.70
C GLU A 5 -44.29 -40.86 -65.80
N VAL A 6 -45.52 -40.32 -65.92
CA VAL A 6 -45.98 -39.21 -65.06
C VAL A 6 -46.22 -39.67 -63.62
N ILE A 7 -46.69 -40.90 -63.42
CA ILE A 7 -46.91 -41.47 -62.07
C ILE A 7 -45.56 -41.80 -61.40
N GLU A 8 -44.59 -42.28 -62.18
CA GLU A 8 -43.26 -42.59 -61.67
C GLU A 8 -42.48 -41.33 -61.28
N ASN A 9 -42.47 -40.29 -62.12
CA ASN A 9 -41.83 -39.01 -61.79
C ASN A 9 -42.47 -38.30 -60.59
N THR A 10 -43.80 -38.31 -60.49
CA THR A 10 -44.50 -37.72 -59.32
C THR A 10 -44.23 -38.49 -58.03
N SER A 11 -44.02 -39.80 -58.10
CA SER A 11 -43.63 -40.60 -56.93
C SER A 11 -42.20 -40.30 -56.45
N ILE A 12 -41.25 -40.11 -57.39
CA ILE A 12 -39.86 -39.77 -57.11
C ILE A 12 -39.77 -38.36 -56.51
N GLU A 13 -40.49 -37.38 -57.07
CA GLU A 13 -40.56 -36.02 -56.52
C GLU A 13 -41.17 -36.00 -55.11
N ALA A 14 -42.21 -36.80 -54.86
CA ALA A 14 -42.81 -36.91 -53.53
C ALA A 14 -41.85 -37.52 -52.50
N GLU A 15 -41.03 -38.49 -52.89
CA GLU A 15 -40.02 -39.08 -52.02
C GLU A 15 -38.86 -38.11 -51.73
N GLN A 16 -38.40 -37.38 -52.73
CA GLN A 16 -37.40 -36.32 -52.57
C GLN A 16 -37.89 -35.20 -51.64
N MET A 17 -39.14 -34.76 -51.80
CA MET A 17 -39.74 -33.75 -50.93
C MET A 17 -39.87 -34.21 -49.48
N ARG A 18 -40.23 -35.49 -49.25
CA ARG A 18 -40.26 -36.07 -47.89
C ARG A 18 -38.87 -36.15 -47.27
N PHE A 19 -37.86 -36.51 -48.06
CA PHE A 19 -36.47 -36.55 -47.60
C PHE A 19 -35.95 -35.15 -47.22
N LEU A 20 -36.21 -34.14 -48.06
CA LEU A 20 -35.85 -32.75 -47.78
C LEU A 20 -36.55 -32.22 -46.52
N TYR A 21 -37.84 -32.49 -46.36
CA TYR A 21 -38.60 -32.09 -45.17
C TYR A 21 -38.04 -32.72 -43.88
N LYS A 22 -37.72 -34.02 -43.93
CA LYS A 22 -37.11 -34.74 -42.81
C LYS A 22 -35.72 -34.18 -42.45
N LYS A 23 -34.90 -33.86 -43.46
CA LYS A 23 -33.58 -33.24 -43.27
C LYS A 23 -33.69 -31.83 -42.69
N HIS A 24 -34.64 -31.02 -43.15
CA HIS A 24 -34.92 -29.70 -42.59
C HIS A 24 -35.38 -29.77 -41.14
N SER A 25 -36.28 -30.70 -40.80
CA SER A 25 -36.74 -30.93 -39.43
C SER A 25 -35.61 -31.39 -38.50
N GLN A 26 -34.75 -32.31 -38.96
CA GLN A 26 -33.58 -32.77 -38.20
C GLN A 26 -32.55 -31.64 -37.98
N ASN A 27 -32.31 -30.80 -38.99
CA ASN A 27 -31.40 -29.66 -38.88
C ASN A 27 -31.94 -28.59 -37.92
N GLN A 28 -33.25 -28.32 -37.93
CA GLN A 28 -33.87 -27.38 -36.98
C GLN A 28 -33.79 -27.90 -35.54
N LEU A 29 -34.02 -29.21 -35.33
CA LEU A 29 -33.85 -29.83 -34.01
C LEU A 29 -32.39 -29.79 -33.54
N SER A 30 -31.43 -30.06 -34.43
CA SER A 30 -29.99 -29.99 -34.12
C SER A 30 -29.53 -28.56 -33.81
N GLN A 31 -30.03 -27.55 -34.54
CA GLN A 31 -29.73 -26.14 -34.25
C GLN A 31 -30.37 -25.69 -32.93
N ALA A 32 -31.59 -26.13 -32.63
CA ALA A 32 -32.26 -25.82 -31.37
C ALA A 32 -31.55 -26.46 -30.15
N THR A 33 -31.09 -27.71 -30.26
CA THR A 33 -30.33 -28.37 -29.19
C THR A 33 -28.93 -27.75 -29.03
N THR A 34 -28.27 -27.40 -30.14
CA THR A 34 -26.95 -26.73 -30.10
C THR A 34 -27.03 -25.35 -29.45
N GLY A 35 -28.02 -24.52 -29.82
CA GLY A 35 -28.23 -23.20 -29.21
C GLY A 35 -28.52 -23.29 -27.71
N ARG A 36 -29.33 -24.27 -27.29
CA ARG A 36 -29.60 -24.53 -25.87
C ARG A 36 -28.35 -24.97 -25.12
N ASN A 37 -27.55 -25.85 -25.70
CA ASN A 37 -26.30 -26.32 -25.09
C ASN A 37 -25.27 -25.19 -24.95
N ILE A 38 -25.12 -24.33 -25.97
CA ILE A 38 -24.23 -23.16 -25.90
C ILE A 38 -24.71 -22.20 -24.80
N SER A 39 -26.01 -21.90 -24.73
CA SER A 39 -26.55 -21.02 -23.69
C SER A 39 -26.32 -21.59 -22.28
N MET A 40 -26.43 -22.91 -22.11
CA MET A 40 -26.18 -23.58 -20.84
C MET A 40 -24.70 -23.49 -20.44
N VAL A 41 -23.77 -23.70 -21.38
CA VAL A 41 -22.33 -23.57 -21.13
C VAL A 41 -21.96 -22.12 -20.76
N VAL A 42 -22.49 -21.14 -21.48
CA VAL A 42 -22.27 -19.71 -21.18
C VAL A 42 -22.78 -19.36 -19.79
N ASN A 43 -23.98 -19.84 -19.42
CA ASN A 43 -24.55 -19.60 -18.09
C ASN A 43 -23.72 -20.27 -16.98
N ILE A 44 -23.23 -21.49 -17.19
CA ILE A 44 -22.35 -22.17 -16.24
C ILE A 44 -21.04 -21.41 -16.07
N PHE A 45 -20.43 -20.97 -17.18
CA PHE A 45 -19.19 -20.18 -17.12
C PHE A 45 -19.40 -18.86 -16.38
N LEU A 46 -20.50 -18.16 -16.66
CA LEU A 46 -20.85 -16.92 -15.97
C LEU A 46 -21.08 -17.16 -14.47
N ALA A 47 -21.76 -18.25 -14.10
CA ALA A 47 -21.97 -18.62 -12.69
C ALA A 47 -20.64 -18.89 -11.97
N ILE A 48 -19.70 -19.61 -12.61
CA ILE A 48 -18.37 -19.87 -12.05
C ILE A 48 -17.60 -18.56 -11.89
N ALA A 49 -17.60 -17.69 -12.90
CA ALA A 49 -16.96 -16.38 -12.82
C ALA A 49 -17.53 -15.52 -11.68
N LEU A 50 -18.86 -15.55 -11.49
CA LEU A 50 -19.53 -14.83 -10.41
C LEU A 50 -19.09 -15.36 -9.04
N ILE A 51 -19.02 -16.68 -8.86
CA ILE A 51 -18.56 -17.31 -7.62
C ILE A 51 -17.12 -16.88 -7.31
N LEU A 52 -16.23 -16.88 -8.30
CA LEU A 52 -14.84 -16.45 -8.12
C LEU A 52 -14.74 -14.97 -7.71
N VAL A 53 -15.57 -14.10 -8.30
CA VAL A 53 -15.63 -12.68 -7.92
C VAL A 53 -16.13 -12.52 -6.48
N ILE A 54 -17.18 -13.25 -6.08
CA ILE A 54 -17.73 -13.19 -4.71
C ILE A 54 -16.69 -13.67 -3.69
N MET A 55 -16.00 -14.78 -3.96
CA MET A 55 -14.92 -15.28 -3.08
C MET A 55 -13.73 -14.32 -2.99
N GLY A 56 -13.35 -13.71 -4.12
CA GLY A 56 -12.33 -12.67 -4.15
C GLY A 56 -12.73 -11.46 -3.33
N TRP A 57 -14.00 -11.03 -3.44
CA TRP A 57 -14.56 -9.92 -2.68
C TRP A 57 -14.64 -10.21 -1.19
N SER A 58 -15.11 -11.40 -0.77
CA SER A 58 -15.18 -11.75 0.65
C SER A 58 -13.79 -11.81 1.28
N THR A 59 -12.83 -12.42 0.59
CA THR A 59 -11.43 -12.47 1.05
C THR A 59 -10.82 -11.07 1.14
N ALA A 60 -11.11 -10.19 0.16
CA ALA A 60 -10.68 -8.81 0.21
C ALA A 60 -11.35 -8.05 1.35
N ALA A 61 -12.66 -8.20 1.54
CA ALA A 61 -13.45 -7.58 2.60
C ALA A 61 -12.95 -8.02 3.99
N ASP A 62 -12.64 -9.30 4.19
CA ASP A 62 -12.04 -9.79 5.43
C ASP A 62 -10.64 -9.20 5.65
N ARG A 63 -9.84 -9.02 4.59
CA ARG A 63 -8.57 -8.28 4.67
C ARG A 63 -8.78 -6.79 4.94
N PHE A 64 -9.91 -6.20 4.56
CA PHE A 64 -10.19 -4.79 4.86
C PHE A 64 -10.72 -4.60 6.29
N ALA A 65 -11.67 -5.42 6.71
CA ALA A 65 -12.26 -5.37 8.04
C ALA A 65 -11.22 -5.65 9.15
N ASN A 66 -10.30 -6.59 8.93
CA ASN A 66 -9.34 -7.03 9.96
C ASN A 66 -8.00 -6.27 9.96
N ASN A 67 -7.81 -5.25 9.12
CA ASN A 67 -6.55 -4.49 9.03
C ASN A 67 -6.70 -2.99 9.38
N VAL A 68 -7.89 -2.54 9.80
CA VAL A 68 -8.15 -1.16 10.20
C VAL A 68 -8.23 -1.07 11.72
N ARG A 69 -7.17 -0.58 12.36
CA ARG A 69 -7.20 -0.21 13.78
C ARG A 69 -7.66 1.23 13.94
N ILE A 70 -8.73 1.41 14.70
CA ILE A 70 -9.28 2.73 15.05
C ILE A 70 -8.78 3.08 16.45
N ALA A 71 -8.08 4.21 16.58
CA ALA A 71 -7.74 4.79 17.86
C ALA A 71 -8.78 5.87 18.19
N TRP A 72 -9.50 5.69 19.31
CA TRP A 72 -10.42 6.68 19.83
C TRP A 72 -9.70 7.54 20.85
N VAL A 73 -9.69 8.86 20.64
CA VAL A 73 -9.19 9.81 21.64
C VAL A 73 -10.38 10.36 22.41
N LYS A 74 -10.58 9.88 23.64
CA LYS A 74 -11.62 10.39 24.53
C LYS A 74 -11.06 11.57 25.31
N LEU A 75 -11.69 12.73 25.18
CA LEU A 75 -11.39 13.91 26.00
C LEU A 75 -12.18 13.82 27.30
N SER A 76 -11.48 13.91 28.42
CA SER A 76 -12.09 14.00 29.75
C SER A 76 -12.47 15.46 30.05
N GLU A 77 -13.43 15.68 30.93
CA GLU A 77 -13.94 17.02 31.29
C GLU A 77 -12.85 17.95 31.86
N ASN A 78 -11.78 17.37 32.42
CA ASN A 78 -10.59 18.09 32.90
C ASN A 78 -9.57 18.45 31.79
N GLY A 79 -9.89 18.21 30.52
CA GLY A 79 -9.02 18.47 29.37
C GLY A 79 -7.96 17.38 29.10
N THR A 80 -7.92 16.30 29.89
CA THR A 80 -6.98 15.19 29.65
C THR A 80 -7.51 14.24 28.56
N SER A 81 -6.64 13.85 27.63
CA SER A 81 -6.98 12.91 26.56
C SER A 81 -6.60 11.48 26.96
N LYS A 82 -7.54 10.55 26.85
CA LYS A 82 -7.31 9.10 26.98
C LYS A 82 -7.46 8.45 25.62
N VAL A 83 -6.43 7.72 25.17
CA VAL A 83 -6.47 6.99 23.89
C VAL A 83 -6.87 5.54 24.16
N GLU A 84 -7.90 5.08 23.47
CA GLU A 84 -8.35 3.69 23.50
C GLU A 84 -8.31 3.12 22.09
N PHE A 85 -7.55 2.03 21.91
CA PHE A 85 -7.48 1.33 20.64
C PHE A 85 -8.60 0.28 20.57
N TYR A 86 -9.22 0.16 19.39
CA TYR A 86 -10.15 -0.95 19.14
C TYR A 86 -9.43 -2.29 19.29
N ASN A 87 -9.93 -3.14 20.19
CA ASN A 87 -9.32 -4.43 20.50
C ASN A 87 -9.76 -5.49 19.49
N ASP A 88 -8.90 -5.80 18.52
CA ASP A 88 -9.09 -6.88 17.55
C ASP A 88 -8.61 -8.24 18.09
N GLY A 89 -9.06 -8.60 19.30
CA GLY A 89 -8.83 -9.93 19.89
C GLY A 89 -7.36 -10.36 20.02
N ASN A 90 -6.46 -9.43 20.38
CA ASN A 90 -5.00 -9.67 20.51
C ASN A 90 -4.29 -10.12 19.21
N ALA A 91 -4.86 -9.90 18.03
CA ALA A 91 -4.10 -10.06 16.80
C ALA A 91 -2.85 -9.16 16.83
N GLY A 92 -1.68 -9.67 16.42
CA GLY A 92 -0.45 -8.88 16.35
C GLY A 92 -0.61 -7.62 15.49
N ASN A 93 0.26 -6.63 15.67
CA ASN A 93 0.21 -5.36 14.94
C ASN A 93 0.17 -5.59 13.40
N ARG A 94 -1.01 -5.43 12.80
CA ARG A 94 -1.26 -5.58 11.36
C ARG A 94 -1.53 -4.21 10.78
N TRP A 95 -0.64 -3.73 9.93
CA TRP A 95 -0.78 -2.44 9.26
C TRP A 95 -0.64 -2.61 7.75
N TYR A 96 -1.37 -1.79 7.00
CA TYR A 96 -1.14 -1.71 5.56
C TYR A 96 0.26 -1.16 5.29
N GLN A 97 0.94 -1.80 4.35
CA GLN A 97 2.25 -1.36 3.87
C GLN A 97 2.24 0.11 3.42
N SER A 98 1.14 0.59 2.83
CA SER A 98 0.97 1.98 2.41
C SER A 98 1.03 2.97 3.57
N VAL A 99 0.48 2.62 4.74
CA VAL A 99 0.47 3.50 5.91
C VAL A 99 1.85 3.54 6.57
N ILE A 100 2.54 2.40 6.59
CA ILE A 100 3.95 2.31 7.00
C ILE A 100 4.81 3.18 6.08
N GLN A 101 4.64 3.05 4.75
CA GLN A 101 5.36 3.85 3.77
C GLN A 101 5.10 5.34 3.96
N SER A 102 3.84 5.75 4.11
CA SER A 102 3.50 7.16 4.38
C SER A 102 4.18 7.68 5.64
N SER A 103 4.21 6.89 6.71
CA SER A 103 4.83 7.27 7.98
C SER A 103 6.35 7.40 7.85
N LEU A 104 7.00 6.47 7.15
CA LEU A 104 8.44 6.54 6.86
C LEU A 104 8.79 7.69 5.89
N ILE A 105 7.91 8.02 4.95
CA ILE A 105 8.05 9.20 4.11
C ILE A 105 8.01 10.47 4.96
N ASN A 106 7.03 10.59 5.85
CA ASN A 106 6.91 11.75 6.75
C ASN A 106 8.17 11.88 7.63
N TYR A 107 8.62 10.78 8.24
CA TYR A 107 9.88 10.75 8.97
C TYR A 107 11.05 11.28 8.13
N ALA A 108 11.28 10.71 6.94
CA ALA A 108 12.41 11.10 6.11
C ALA A 108 12.30 12.54 5.63
N THR A 109 11.11 13.00 5.26
CA THR A 109 10.88 14.38 4.87
C THR A 109 11.23 15.31 6.03
N HIS A 110 10.68 15.13 7.23
CA HIS A 110 11.00 16.01 8.36
C HIS A 110 12.46 15.88 8.84
N ARG A 111 13.06 14.70 8.77
CA ARG A 111 14.45 14.47 9.21
C ARG A 111 15.49 15.16 8.32
N PHE A 112 15.25 15.19 7.00
CA PHE A 112 16.24 15.64 6.01
C PHE A 112 15.88 16.94 5.29
N ASN A 113 14.64 17.41 5.41
CA ASN A 113 14.24 18.73 4.90
C ASN A 113 14.80 19.83 5.81
N MET A 114 15.34 20.88 5.21
CA MET A 114 15.84 22.04 5.93
C MET A 114 15.20 23.31 5.39
N LYS A 115 14.21 23.81 6.12
CA LYS A 115 13.53 25.09 5.85
C LYS A 115 13.62 25.98 7.07
N LYS A 116 13.96 27.24 6.86
CA LYS A 116 14.27 28.15 7.97
C LYS A 116 13.09 28.31 8.94
N LYS A 117 11.87 28.30 8.40
CA LYS A 117 10.64 28.47 9.19
C LYS A 117 10.25 27.24 10.02
N THR A 118 10.66 26.04 9.62
CA THR A 118 10.13 24.79 10.19
C THR A 118 11.19 23.88 10.77
N ILE A 119 12.49 24.16 10.62
CA ILE A 119 13.58 23.24 10.99
C ILE A 119 13.48 22.72 12.43
N SER A 120 13.14 23.59 13.40
CA SER A 120 12.98 23.18 14.79
C SER A 120 11.82 22.21 14.98
N GLY A 121 10.68 22.48 14.34
CA GLY A 121 9.51 21.59 14.36
C GLY A 121 9.73 20.30 13.59
N ASP A 122 10.42 20.36 12.45
CA ASP A 122 10.77 19.22 11.61
C ASP A 122 11.68 18.24 12.38
N TYR A 123 12.69 18.77 13.09
CA TYR A 123 13.54 17.94 13.94
C TYR A 123 12.75 17.36 15.13
N GLY A 124 11.92 18.17 15.79
CA GLY A 124 11.02 17.71 16.86
C GLY A 124 10.07 16.59 16.43
N PHE A 125 9.54 16.68 15.22
CA PHE A 125 8.67 15.66 14.62
C PHE A 125 9.45 14.37 14.35
N SER A 126 10.64 14.48 13.73
CA SER A 126 11.47 13.30 13.41
C SER A 126 11.92 12.52 14.65
N LEU A 127 12.12 13.20 15.79
CA LEU A 127 12.46 12.56 17.07
C LEU A 127 11.39 11.59 17.57
N GLN A 128 10.12 11.74 17.17
CA GLN A 128 9.02 10.84 17.57
C GLN A 128 9.11 9.44 16.92
N PHE A 129 10.00 9.27 15.95
CA PHE A 129 10.24 8.01 15.26
C PHE A 129 11.51 7.32 15.73
N LEU A 130 12.39 8.00 16.46
CA LEU A 130 13.68 7.45 16.86
C LEU A 130 13.55 6.69 18.18
N SER A 131 14.28 5.57 18.29
CA SER A 131 14.54 4.94 19.59
C SER A 131 15.36 5.86 20.48
N ASP A 132 15.35 5.64 21.79
CA ASP A 132 16.11 6.51 22.70
C ASP A 132 17.62 6.51 22.43
N ALA A 133 18.18 5.39 21.98
CA ALA A 133 19.58 5.33 21.55
C ALA A 133 19.83 6.21 20.30
N GLU A 134 18.99 6.06 19.28
CA GLU A 134 19.13 6.81 18.02
C GLU A 134 18.82 8.31 18.22
N LYS A 135 17.93 8.67 19.15
CA LYS A 135 17.71 10.06 19.57
C LYS A 135 18.99 10.68 20.13
N GLN A 136 19.72 9.96 20.99
CA GLN A 136 20.96 10.48 21.57
C GLN A 136 22.03 10.70 20.49
N ILE A 137 22.15 9.79 19.53
CA ILE A 137 23.05 9.97 18.38
C ILE A 137 22.66 11.22 17.60
N PHE A 138 21.37 11.40 17.29
CA PHE A 138 20.90 12.56 16.55
C PHE A 138 21.08 13.89 17.30
N LEU A 139 20.86 13.90 18.61
CA LEU A 139 20.99 15.10 19.43
C LEU A 139 22.44 15.43 19.77
N ASN A 140 23.29 14.44 20.02
CA ASN A 140 24.65 14.65 20.52
C ASN A 140 25.70 14.59 19.41
N GLU A 141 25.70 13.53 18.59
CA GLU A 141 26.73 13.32 17.56
C GLU A 141 26.46 14.19 16.33
N TYR A 142 25.21 14.19 15.83
CA TYR A 142 24.82 15.08 14.74
C TYR A 142 24.60 16.54 15.21
N ASN A 143 24.42 16.73 16.53
CA ASN A 143 24.18 18.04 17.15
C ASN A 143 22.99 18.79 16.53
N ALA A 144 21.86 18.09 16.41
CA ALA A 144 20.66 18.60 15.72
C ALA A 144 20.19 19.97 16.20
N ILE A 145 20.29 20.24 17.51
CA ILE A 145 19.87 21.52 18.10
C ILE A 145 20.73 22.67 17.57
N LYS A 146 22.06 22.50 17.59
CA LYS A 146 22.98 23.51 17.09
C LYS A 146 22.83 23.69 15.58
N VAL A 147 22.72 22.60 14.82
CA VAL A 147 22.49 22.67 13.37
C VAL A 147 21.22 23.45 13.03
N ALA A 148 20.14 23.23 13.77
CA ALA A 148 18.89 23.96 13.58
C ALA A 148 19.02 25.44 13.96
N ALA A 149 19.71 25.77 15.06
CA ALA A 149 19.95 27.14 15.49
C ALA A 149 20.81 27.90 14.46
N ASP A 150 21.97 27.35 14.10
CA ASP A 150 22.89 27.94 13.12
C ASP A 150 22.21 28.15 11.76
N PHE A 151 21.36 27.21 11.33
CA PHE A 151 20.58 27.33 10.10
C PHE A 151 19.50 28.42 10.19
N THR A 152 18.88 28.58 11.35
CA THR A 152 17.87 29.62 11.60
C THR A 152 18.50 31.00 11.65
N ASP A 153 19.70 31.14 12.20
CA ASP A 153 20.40 32.42 12.32
C ASP A 153 21.01 32.85 10.98
N ASN A 154 21.41 31.90 10.13
CA ASN A 154 21.97 32.20 8.83
C ASN A 154 20.94 32.88 7.90
N THR A 155 21.26 34.11 7.49
CA THR A 155 20.40 34.92 6.62
C THR A 155 20.52 34.57 5.14
N ASN A 156 21.53 33.81 4.72
CA ASN A 156 21.70 33.38 3.33
C ASN A 156 21.73 31.85 3.20
N ALA A 157 21.20 31.13 4.19
CA ALA A 157 21.11 29.67 4.12
C ALA A 157 20.21 29.22 2.97
N ASN A 158 20.71 28.28 2.17
CA ASN A 158 19.95 27.57 1.15
C ASN A 158 19.01 26.56 1.80
N GLU A 159 17.80 26.44 1.28
CA GLU A 159 16.83 25.47 1.76
C GLU A 159 17.03 24.12 1.08
N ILE A 160 16.91 23.05 1.86
CA ILE A 160 17.03 21.67 1.35
C ILE A 160 15.65 21.06 1.33
N PHE A 161 15.17 20.73 0.13
CA PHE A 161 13.90 20.05 -0.08
C PHE A 161 14.13 18.56 -0.29
N THR A 162 13.53 17.73 0.55
CA THR A 162 13.65 16.27 0.46
C THR A 162 12.42 15.66 -0.20
N LYS A 163 12.63 14.83 -1.22
CA LYS A 163 11.61 13.97 -1.82
C LYS A 163 12.04 12.50 -1.68
N VAL A 164 11.17 11.68 -1.09
CA VAL A 164 11.35 10.22 -1.08
C VAL A 164 10.91 9.69 -2.44
N ARG A 165 11.81 9.03 -3.17
CA ARG A 165 11.57 8.45 -4.50
C ARG A 165 10.95 7.07 -4.39
N ALA A 166 11.50 6.25 -3.50
CA ALA A 166 11.08 4.88 -3.27
C ALA A 166 11.45 4.44 -1.85
N ILE A 167 10.74 3.43 -1.36
CA ILE A 167 11.08 2.71 -0.14
C ILE A 167 11.08 1.23 -0.48
N ASN A 168 12.21 0.57 -0.23
CA ASN A 168 12.33 -0.88 -0.35
C ASN A 168 12.35 -1.51 1.04
N HIS A 169 11.46 -2.46 1.29
CA HIS A 169 11.42 -3.20 2.55
C HIS A 169 12.15 -4.54 2.35
N GLU A 170 13.20 -4.76 3.12
CA GLU A 170 13.88 -6.05 3.17
C GLU A 170 13.16 -6.99 4.15
N LYS A 171 13.41 -8.30 4.03
CA LYS A 171 12.80 -9.31 4.91
C LYS A 171 13.11 -9.04 6.38
N PHE A 172 12.14 -9.38 7.23
CA PHE A 172 12.23 -9.25 8.68
C PHE A 172 13.39 -10.09 9.24
N MET A 173 14.06 -9.57 10.27
CA MET A 173 14.91 -10.38 11.13
C MET A 173 14.08 -10.82 12.33
N ILE A 174 14.16 -12.10 12.66
CA ILE A 174 13.65 -12.61 13.94
C ILE A 174 14.57 -12.04 15.00
N SER A 175 14.02 -11.30 15.96
CA SER A 175 14.81 -10.82 17.10
C SER A 175 15.28 -12.04 17.90
N GLU A 176 16.52 -12.01 18.39
CA GLU A 176 17.05 -13.05 19.28
C GLU A 176 16.29 -13.11 20.62
N ASN A 177 15.55 -12.05 20.96
CA ASN A 177 14.71 -12.00 22.13
C ASN A 177 13.27 -12.43 21.78
N PRO A 178 12.74 -13.50 22.39
CA PRO A 178 11.38 -14.01 22.12
C PRO A 178 10.27 -13.01 22.49
N ASN A 179 10.58 -11.97 23.28
CA ASN A 179 9.65 -10.89 23.66
C ASN A 179 9.76 -9.64 22.77
N VAL A 180 10.67 -9.62 21.78
CA VAL A 180 10.85 -8.47 20.89
C VAL A 180 10.16 -8.74 19.56
N GLU A 181 9.22 -7.85 19.22
CA GLU A 181 8.53 -7.85 17.92
C GLU A 181 9.51 -7.84 16.74
N ARG A 182 9.01 -8.32 15.59
CA ARG A 182 9.75 -8.43 14.33
C ARG A 182 10.48 -7.13 14.01
N ILE A 183 11.79 -7.23 13.73
CA ILE A 183 12.60 -6.11 13.28
C ILE A 183 12.56 -6.09 11.75
N TYR A 184 12.26 -4.93 11.19
CA TYR A 184 12.19 -4.69 9.76
C TYR A 184 13.40 -3.88 9.32
N LYS A 185 13.91 -4.22 8.14
CA LYS A 185 14.95 -3.45 7.45
C LYS A 185 14.32 -2.75 6.27
N SER A 186 14.64 -1.48 6.05
CA SER A 186 14.15 -0.75 4.90
C SER A 186 15.19 0.23 4.39
N THR A 187 15.21 0.42 3.08
CA THR A 187 16.09 1.36 2.40
C THR A 187 15.22 2.44 1.76
N LEU A 188 15.45 3.69 2.14
CA LEU A 188 14.77 4.86 1.61
C LEU A 188 15.66 5.53 0.58
N TYR A 189 15.12 5.76 -0.60
CA TYR A 189 15.81 6.43 -1.70
C TYR A 189 15.39 7.90 -1.72
N LEU A 190 16.28 8.79 -1.30
CA LEU A 190 16.00 10.22 -1.16
C LEU A 190 16.61 11.01 -2.32
N ALA A 191 15.87 12.01 -2.78
CA ALA A 191 16.36 13.06 -3.66
C ALA A 191 16.25 14.40 -2.92
N LEU A 192 17.40 15.01 -2.63
CA LEU A 192 17.53 16.29 -1.95
C LEU A 192 17.78 17.36 -3.02
N SER A 193 17.01 18.43 -2.99
CA SER A 193 17.19 19.60 -3.85
C SER A 193 17.55 20.80 -2.99
N GLU A 194 18.77 21.29 -3.15
CA GLU A 194 19.22 22.52 -2.51
C GLU A 194 18.79 23.71 -3.37
N LYS A 195 18.08 24.66 -2.77
CA LYS A 195 17.56 25.85 -3.44
C LYS A 195 17.96 27.11 -2.68
N THR A 196 18.19 28.20 -3.41
CA THR A 196 18.29 29.52 -2.80
C THR A 196 16.95 29.93 -2.17
N LYS A 197 16.98 31.00 -1.38
CA LYS A 197 15.76 31.62 -0.83
C LYS A 197 14.75 32.06 -1.90
N ASP A 198 15.26 32.41 -3.09
CA ASP A 198 14.44 32.80 -4.24
C ASP A 198 13.93 31.60 -5.05
N GLY A 199 14.22 30.37 -4.59
CA GLY A 199 13.75 29.13 -5.19
C GLY A 199 14.59 28.60 -6.35
N VAL A 200 15.73 29.24 -6.66
CA VAL A 200 16.65 28.79 -7.70
C VAL A 200 17.33 27.51 -7.25
N LEU A 201 17.25 26.47 -8.10
CA LEU A 201 17.91 25.19 -7.84
C LEU A 201 19.43 25.33 -7.95
N ILE A 202 20.14 24.99 -6.90
CA ILE A 202 21.61 25.02 -6.84
C ILE A 202 22.17 23.63 -7.13
N LYS A 203 21.66 22.63 -6.41
CA LYS A 203 22.20 21.27 -6.45
C LYS A 203 21.12 20.22 -6.21
N LYS A 204 21.29 19.07 -6.85
CA LYS A 204 20.55 17.84 -6.52
C LYS A 204 21.52 16.81 -5.93
N ILE A 205 21.09 16.13 -4.88
CA ILE A 205 21.87 15.11 -4.18
C ILE A 205 20.96 13.91 -3.95
N ASN A 206 21.39 12.74 -4.40
CA ASN A 206 20.71 11.48 -4.11
C ASN A 206 21.34 10.83 -2.88
N LYS A 207 20.51 10.38 -1.93
CA LYS A 207 20.95 9.69 -0.72
C LYS A 207 20.19 8.39 -0.53
N LEU A 208 20.87 7.42 0.06
CA LEU A 208 20.27 6.18 0.55
C LEU A 208 20.26 6.22 2.07
N VAL A 209 19.12 5.90 2.66
CA VAL A 209 18.98 5.81 4.12
C VAL A 209 18.52 4.41 4.45
N HIS A 210 19.42 3.64 5.06
CA HIS A 210 19.12 2.32 5.58
C HIS A 210 18.62 2.46 7.01
N ILE A 211 17.44 1.91 7.29
CA ILE A 211 16.86 1.92 8.62
C ILE A 211 16.54 0.51 9.09
N LYS A 212 16.77 0.26 10.38
CA LYS A 212 16.17 -0.85 11.12
C LYS A 212 15.08 -0.28 12.00
N TRP A 213 13.88 -0.83 11.92
CA TRP A 213 12.74 -0.33 12.68
C TRP A 213 11.85 -1.46 13.17
N ARG A 214 11.05 -1.17 14.20
CA ARG A 214 10.00 -2.04 14.72
C ARG A 214 8.74 -1.23 14.98
N LEU A 215 7.67 -1.92 15.35
CA LEU A 215 6.48 -1.27 15.89
C LEU A 215 6.58 -1.28 17.42
N MET A 216 6.16 -0.18 18.03
CA MET A 216 6.07 -0.10 19.48
C MET A 216 4.83 -0.86 19.96
N PRO A 217 4.90 -1.44 21.17
CA PRO A 217 3.72 -1.95 21.84
C PRO A 217 2.65 -0.87 21.99
N VAL A 218 1.39 -1.25 21.80
CA VAL A 218 0.25 -0.33 21.81
C VAL A 218 0.14 0.40 23.15
N GLU A 219 0.49 -0.26 24.27
CA GLU A 219 0.43 0.36 25.60
C GLU A 219 1.41 1.52 25.75
N GLN A 220 2.51 1.53 25.00
CA GLN A 220 3.49 2.63 25.03
C GLN A 220 2.99 3.82 24.21
N ILE A 221 2.38 3.56 23.05
CA ILE A 221 1.81 4.60 22.18
C ILE A 221 0.61 5.27 22.86
N ALA A 222 -0.27 4.49 23.49
CA ALA A 222 -1.49 4.99 24.14
C ALA A 222 -1.20 5.99 25.27
N LYS A 223 -0.04 5.87 25.93
CA LYS A 223 0.37 6.73 27.06
C LYS A 223 0.91 8.08 26.61
N ASN A 224 1.30 8.24 25.35
CA ASN A 224 1.92 9.46 24.85
C ASN A 224 1.15 10.01 23.64
N TYR A 225 0.28 10.97 23.92
CA TYR A 225 -0.54 11.63 22.90
C TYR A 225 0.30 12.34 21.82
N GLN A 226 1.47 12.89 22.17
CA GLN A 226 2.34 13.58 21.22
C GLN A 226 2.92 12.59 20.19
N ILE A 227 3.29 11.38 20.63
CA ILE A 227 3.71 10.31 19.74
C ILE A 227 2.55 9.90 18.83
N LEU A 228 1.32 9.80 19.35
CA LEU A 228 0.16 9.42 18.53
C LEU A 228 -0.12 10.42 17.39
N GLN A 229 0.09 11.72 17.62
CA GLN A 229 -0.12 12.74 16.58
C GLN A 229 0.89 12.64 15.43
N ALA A 230 2.17 12.41 15.75
CA ALA A 230 3.23 12.37 14.74
C ALA A 230 3.44 10.97 14.14
N ASN A 231 3.26 9.94 14.96
CA ASN A 231 3.60 8.56 14.70
C ASN A 231 2.51 7.61 15.25
N PRO A 232 1.31 7.62 14.65
CA PRO A 232 0.16 6.86 15.13
C PRO A 232 0.36 5.34 15.08
N LEU A 233 1.27 4.88 14.20
CA LEU A 233 1.65 3.47 14.10
C LEU A 233 2.63 3.03 15.19
N GLY A 234 3.29 3.99 15.83
CA GLY A 234 4.41 3.76 16.71
C GLY A 234 5.60 3.09 16.03
N ILE A 235 5.98 3.55 14.83
CA ILE A 235 7.24 3.12 14.21
C ILE A 235 8.41 3.62 15.05
N GLU A 236 9.26 2.71 15.49
CA GLU A 236 10.49 3.04 16.20
C GLU A 236 11.70 2.61 15.37
N ILE A 237 12.51 3.59 14.97
CA ILE A 237 13.77 3.43 14.25
C ILE A 237 14.85 3.15 15.28
N LEU A 238 15.36 1.93 15.23
CA LEU A 238 16.37 1.41 16.15
C LEU A 238 17.78 1.82 15.73
N GLU A 239 18.00 1.90 14.42
CA GLU A 239 19.30 2.22 13.83
C GLU A 239 19.07 2.86 12.46
N GLN A 240 19.86 3.87 12.14
CA GLN A 240 19.93 4.42 10.79
C GLN A 240 21.37 4.55 10.29
N SER A 241 21.55 4.35 8.98
CA SER A 241 22.80 4.60 8.29
C SER A 241 22.52 5.36 6.99
N ILE A 242 23.31 6.40 6.73
CA ILE A 242 23.12 7.30 5.59
C ILE A 242 24.33 7.16 4.67
N SER A 243 24.07 6.85 3.41
CA SER A 243 25.08 6.79 2.36
C SER A 243 24.69 7.67 1.17
N ASN A 244 25.69 8.12 0.41
CA ASN A 244 25.42 8.82 -0.85
C ASN A 244 25.09 7.79 -1.92
N ASP A 245 24.04 8.05 -2.69
CA ASP A 245 23.69 7.22 -3.84
C ASP A 245 24.70 7.52 -4.96
N LEU A 246 25.61 6.58 -5.22
CA LEU A 246 26.69 6.74 -6.20
C LEU A 246 26.23 6.60 -7.65
N ILE A 247 24.92 6.48 -7.90
CA ILE A 247 24.37 6.46 -9.25
C ILE A 247 24.64 7.84 -9.89
N ARG A 248 25.72 7.89 -10.67
CA ARG A 248 26.03 8.94 -11.64
C ARG A 248 24.83 9.13 -12.57
N ASP A 249 24.43 10.38 -12.74
CA ASP A 249 23.55 10.81 -13.83
C ASP A 249 24.05 10.31 -15.19
#